data_AF-A0A4R3X030-F1
#
_entry.id   AF-A0A4R3X030-F1
#
_cell.length_a   1.000
_cell.length_b   1.000
_cell.length_c   1.000
_cell.angle_alpha   90.00
_cell.angle_beta   90.00
_cell.angle_gamma   90.00
#
_symmetry.space_group_name_H-M   'P 1'
#
loop_
_entity.id
_entity.type
_entity.pdbx_description
1 polymer ?
#
loop_
_entity_poly.entity_id
_entity_poly.type
_entity_poly.pdbx_seq_one_letter_code
_entity_poly.pdbx_strand_id
1 'polypeptide(L)'
;MQRFLSMLMPWSLPAIICSGEAAILDNNGRNGSKGRMKTENPPLPSGYSAVPPGKLATVVTCLEMLAPPETPSRGNDCSLVVEAWQSPDLEGYRSLFRAVGEDWMWVSRLVMEDQALAAILHDPLVEIYVLKDGGRQIGLLELDFRQDGECELVFFGIVRDAIGKGAGRFLMNHAIEKAWARPISRFWLHTCHFDSPAALPFYRRSGFIPYALMVEVFDDPRLCGQAPKNASPHVPLLDRSRA
;
A
#
# COMPACT_ATOMS: atom_id res chain seq x y z
N MET A 1 40.44 3.65 40.27
CA MET A 1 40.42 2.33 39.59
C MET A 1 39.03 1.74 39.72
N GLN A 2 38.44 1.30 38.60
CA GLN A 2 37.19 0.51 38.40
C GLN A 2 35.90 0.99 39.10
N ARG A 3 34.92 1.65 38.43
CA ARG A 3 33.95 1.14 37.42
C ARG A 3 33.31 -0.22 37.77
N PHE A 4 32.04 -0.18 38.16
CA PHE A 4 31.06 -1.25 37.90
C PHE A 4 29.79 -0.64 37.30
N LEU A 5 29.51 -1.11 36.08
CA LEU A 5 28.33 -0.90 35.24
C LEU A 5 27.56 -2.23 35.26
N SER A 6 26.22 -2.20 35.26
CA SER A 6 25.38 -3.38 35.00
C SER A 6 23.98 -2.88 34.57
N MET A 7 23.75 -2.72 33.25
CA MET A 7 22.80 -3.50 32.42
C MET A 7 21.33 -3.22 32.78
N LEU A 8 20.57 -2.34 32.12
CA LEU A 8 20.20 -2.23 30.70
C LEU A 8 19.77 -3.57 30.06
N MET A 9 18.46 -3.82 30.04
CA MET A 9 17.80 -4.75 29.12
C MET A 9 17.43 -4.00 27.83
N PRO A 10 17.91 -4.42 26.65
CA PRO A 10 17.46 -3.85 25.38
C PRO A 10 16.25 -4.61 24.84
N TRP A 11 15.14 -3.89 24.66
CA TRP A 11 14.03 -4.30 23.79
C TRP A 11 14.57 -4.44 22.37
N SER A 12 14.37 -5.62 21.77
CA SER A 12 14.77 -5.92 20.40
C SER A 12 13.52 -6.16 19.56
N LEU A 13 13.17 -5.20 18.70
CA LEU A 13 12.24 -5.35 17.58
C LEU A 13 12.99 -4.91 16.32
N PRO A 14 13.12 -5.79 15.31
CA PRO A 14 13.35 -5.34 13.95
C PRO A 14 12.36 -6.01 12.99
N ALA A 15 11.41 -5.25 12.42
CA ALA A 15 10.74 -5.59 11.16
C ALA A 15 9.93 -4.38 10.69
N ILE A 16 10.48 -3.63 9.73
CA ILE A 16 9.73 -2.64 8.95
C ILE A 16 9.35 -3.36 7.66
N ILE A 17 8.06 -3.58 7.49
CA ILE A 17 7.42 -4.34 6.42
C ILE A 17 6.93 -3.32 5.38
N CYS A 18 7.55 -3.31 4.20
CA CYS A 18 6.93 -2.71 3.00
C CYS A 18 5.99 -3.74 2.39
N SER A 19 4.83 -3.29 1.92
CA SER A 19 3.88 -4.02 1.06
C SER A 19 3.93 -5.55 1.05
N GLY A 20 3.00 -6.16 1.78
CA GLY A 20 2.20 -7.25 1.23
C GLY A 20 2.88 -8.57 0.86
N GLU A 21 3.94 -9.01 1.53
CA GLU A 21 4.42 -10.40 1.39
C GLU A 21 4.08 -11.24 2.63
N ALA A 22 3.42 -12.36 2.40
CA ALA A 22 3.41 -13.47 3.33
C ALA A 22 4.83 -14.04 3.40
N ALA A 23 5.59 -13.72 4.45
CA ALA A 23 6.76 -14.50 4.81
C ALA A 23 6.41 -15.42 5.98
N ILE A 24 6.28 -16.71 5.67
CA ILE A 24 6.56 -17.78 6.61
C ILE A 24 8.00 -17.58 7.13
N LEU A 25 8.13 -17.63 8.45
CA LEU A 25 9.30 -17.44 9.30
C LEU A 25 10.66 -17.84 8.68
N ASP A 26 11.68 -16.98 8.82
CA ASP A 26 13.04 -17.44 9.11
C ASP A 26 13.77 -16.49 10.08
N ASN A 27 14.63 -17.09 10.89
CA ASN A 27 15.05 -16.70 12.22
C ASN A 27 16.54 -16.35 12.22
N ASN A 28 16.91 -15.09 11.91
CA ASN A 28 18.26 -14.62 12.24
C ASN A 28 18.38 -13.09 12.26
N GLY A 29 18.30 -12.52 13.47
CA GLY A 29 18.45 -11.10 13.71
C GLY A 29 19.84 -10.56 13.38
N ARG A 30 19.90 -9.39 12.73
CA ARG A 30 20.97 -8.38 12.80
C ARG A 30 20.46 -7.02 12.31
N ASN A 31 20.91 -5.96 13.00
CA ASN A 31 20.40 -4.58 12.94
C ASN A 31 21.33 -3.66 12.11
N GLY A 32 20.79 -2.72 11.31
CA GLY A 32 21.59 -1.64 10.67
C GLY A 32 21.03 -0.89 9.44
N SER A 33 20.50 0.32 9.68
CA SER A 33 20.56 1.60 8.91
C SER A 33 19.86 1.86 7.55
N LYS A 34 19.09 2.98 7.56
CA LYS A 34 18.51 3.85 6.51
C LYS A 34 17.42 3.22 5.62
N GLY A 35 16.30 3.94 5.45
CA GLY A 35 15.05 3.59 4.74
C GLY A 35 15.22 3.27 3.24
N ARG A 36 16.03 2.26 2.95
CA ARG A 36 16.17 1.63 1.65
C ARG A 36 15.31 0.38 1.70
N MET A 37 14.26 0.35 0.87
CA MET A 37 13.54 -0.88 0.56
C MET A 37 14.56 -1.97 0.23
N LYS A 38 14.58 -3.05 1.00
CA LYS A 38 15.56 -4.12 0.83
C LYS A 38 15.16 -4.93 -0.39
N THR A 39 15.89 -4.78 -1.50
CA THR A 39 15.80 -5.73 -2.61
C THR A 39 16.55 -6.99 -2.17
N GLU A 40 15.84 -7.95 -1.57
CA GLU A 40 16.42 -9.23 -1.17
C GLU A 40 16.85 -10.06 -2.39
N ASN A 41 16.26 -9.76 -3.56
CA ASN A 41 16.54 -10.41 -4.84
C ASN A 41 17.57 -9.66 -5.69
N PRO A 42 18.38 -10.36 -6.51
CA PRO A 42 19.32 -9.75 -7.44
C PRO A 42 18.59 -8.98 -8.56
N PRO A 43 19.26 -8.03 -9.25
CA PRO A 43 18.72 -7.40 -10.45
C PRO A 43 18.33 -8.44 -11.51
N LEU A 44 17.21 -8.21 -12.21
CA LEU A 44 16.78 -9.09 -13.29
C LEU A 44 17.79 -9.09 -14.44
N PRO A 45 18.13 -10.27 -15.00
CA PRO A 45 18.99 -10.34 -16.17
C PRO A 45 18.26 -9.82 -17.42
N SER A 46 19.01 -9.32 -18.40
CA SER A 46 18.47 -8.99 -19.72
C SER A 46 17.89 -10.24 -20.40
N GLY A 47 16.66 -10.14 -20.92
CA GLY A 47 15.97 -11.23 -21.60
C GLY A 47 14.70 -11.67 -20.88
N TYR A 48 14.23 -12.88 -21.21
CA TYR A 48 13.04 -13.45 -20.59
C TYR A 48 13.41 -14.22 -19.31
N SER A 49 12.74 -13.89 -18.21
CA SER A 49 12.77 -14.68 -16.98
C SER A 49 11.45 -15.42 -16.82
N ALA A 50 11.50 -16.74 -16.61
CA ALA A 50 10.30 -17.55 -16.43
C ALA A 50 9.70 -17.29 -15.04
N VAL A 51 8.39 -17.06 -14.99
CA VAL A 51 7.62 -16.99 -13.75
C VAL A 51 7.23 -18.41 -13.33
N PRO A 52 7.42 -18.81 -12.06
CA PRO A 52 7.02 -20.14 -11.59
C PRO A 52 5.52 -20.41 -11.83
N PRO A 53 5.13 -21.66 -12.14
CA PRO A 53 3.70 -22.01 -12.27
C PRO A 53 2.90 -21.62 -11.02
N GLY A 54 1.70 -21.08 -11.23
CA GLY A 54 0.83 -20.64 -10.14
C GLY A 54 1.16 -19.27 -9.56
N LYS A 55 2.21 -18.59 -10.06
CA LYS A 55 2.58 -17.24 -9.65
C LYS A 55 2.25 -16.20 -10.72
N LEU A 56 2.07 -14.97 -10.27
CA LEU A 56 1.99 -13.77 -11.09
C LEU A 56 3.29 -12.99 -10.97
N ALA A 57 3.62 -12.21 -12.00
CA ALA A 57 4.68 -11.23 -11.95
C ALA A 57 4.11 -9.85 -12.26
N THR A 58 4.38 -8.88 -11.39
CA THR A 58 3.99 -7.50 -11.60
C THR A 58 5.21 -6.59 -11.68
N VAL A 59 5.09 -5.55 -12.51
CA VAL A 59 6.11 -4.49 -12.62
C VAL A 59 5.67 -3.36 -11.72
N VAL A 60 6.45 -3.12 -10.67
CA VAL A 60 6.18 -2.14 -9.64
C VAL A 60 6.98 -0.88 -9.92
N THR A 61 6.29 0.24 -10.04
CA THR A 61 6.89 1.58 -10.09
C THR A 61 6.77 2.21 -8.71
N CYS A 62 7.90 2.53 -8.09
CA CYS A 62 7.91 3.30 -6.85
C CYS A 62 8.01 4.79 -7.18
N LEU A 63 7.18 5.58 -6.51
CA LEU A 63 7.17 7.02 -6.65
C LEU A 63 7.33 7.70 -5.29
N GLU A 64 7.91 8.89 -5.31
CA GLU A 64 8.14 9.68 -4.11
C GLU A 64 7.90 11.16 -4.36
N MET A 65 7.69 11.86 -3.26
CA MET A 65 7.54 13.30 -3.14
C MET A 65 8.42 13.75 -1.97
N LEU A 66 9.43 14.57 -2.26
CA LEU A 66 10.45 15.01 -1.29
C LEU A 66 10.18 16.41 -0.73
N ALA A 67 9.16 17.09 -1.25
CA ALA A 67 8.67 18.37 -0.77
C ALA A 67 7.18 18.48 -1.11
N PRO A 68 6.37 19.20 -0.30
CA PRO A 68 4.96 19.43 -0.62
C PRO A 68 4.82 20.16 -1.97
N PRO A 69 3.75 19.89 -2.74
CA PRO A 69 3.52 20.56 -4.02
C PRO A 69 3.22 22.04 -3.82
N GLU A 70 3.72 22.89 -4.72
CA GLU A 70 3.64 24.36 -4.62
C GLU A 70 2.20 24.90 -4.61
N THR A 71 1.23 24.15 -5.14
CA THR A 71 -0.18 24.55 -5.16
C THR A 71 -1.07 23.43 -4.63
N PRO A 72 -1.66 23.57 -3.43
CA PRO A 72 -2.73 22.69 -3.00
C PRO A 72 -3.92 22.88 -3.94
N SER A 73 -4.29 21.87 -4.72
CA SER A 73 -5.50 21.98 -5.54
C SER A 73 -6.71 21.93 -4.60
N ARG A 74 -7.48 23.02 -4.50
CA ARG A 74 -8.73 23.01 -3.73
C ARG A 74 -9.87 22.57 -4.64
N GLY A 75 -10.38 21.37 -4.42
CA GLY A 75 -11.63 20.92 -5.02
C GLY A 75 -12.78 21.23 -4.05
N ASN A 76 -13.68 22.12 -4.45
CA ASN A 76 -14.89 22.45 -3.67
C ASN A 76 -16.08 21.71 -4.28
N ASP A 77 -16.20 20.41 -4.05
CA ASP A 77 -17.47 19.70 -4.27
C ASP A 77 -18.18 19.53 -2.92
N CYS A 78 -19.33 20.17 -2.77
CA CYS A 78 -20.03 20.25 -1.47
C CYS A 78 -20.55 18.91 -0.92
N SER A 79 -20.59 17.83 -1.72
CA SER A 79 -21.07 16.52 -1.27
C SER A 79 -19.97 15.56 -0.80
N LEU A 80 -18.71 15.84 -1.13
CA LEU A 80 -17.59 14.97 -0.78
C LEU A 80 -17.03 15.32 0.60
N VAL A 81 -16.89 14.30 1.44
CA VAL A 81 -16.32 14.42 2.79
C VAL A 81 -15.27 13.34 2.98
N VAL A 82 -14.08 13.73 3.46
CA VAL A 82 -13.09 12.77 3.96
C VAL A 82 -13.16 12.75 5.47
N GLU A 83 -13.39 11.57 6.05
CA GLU A 83 -13.45 11.36 7.50
C GLU A 83 -12.34 10.42 7.94
N ALA A 84 -11.71 10.72 9.07
CA ALA A 84 -10.83 9.77 9.74
C ALA A 84 -11.67 8.59 10.24
N TRP A 85 -11.31 7.37 9.83
CA TRP A 85 -11.92 6.15 10.31
C TRP A 85 -11.16 5.69 11.55
N GLN A 86 -11.51 6.25 12.70
CA GLN A 86 -10.90 5.86 13.97
C GLN A 86 -11.32 4.42 14.30
N SER A 87 -10.32 3.54 14.45
CA SER A 87 -10.51 2.14 14.85
C SER A 87 -11.58 1.40 14.02
N PRO A 88 -11.37 1.24 12.70
CA PRO A 88 -12.32 0.51 11.87
C PRO A 88 -12.41 -0.94 12.33
N ASP A 89 -13.64 -1.47 12.38
CA ASP A 89 -13.80 -2.90 12.55
C ASP A 89 -13.29 -3.64 11.30
N LEU A 90 -12.80 -4.87 11.51
CA LEU A 90 -12.12 -5.62 10.46
C LEU A 90 -13.04 -5.93 9.27
N GLU A 91 -14.33 -6.20 9.54
CA GLU A 91 -15.30 -6.54 8.50
C GLU A 91 -15.66 -5.32 7.65
N GLY A 92 -15.89 -4.17 8.29
CA GLY A 92 -16.13 -2.88 7.64
C GLY A 92 -14.95 -2.46 6.76
N TYR A 93 -13.73 -2.54 7.30
CA TYR A 93 -12.52 -2.25 6.53
C TYR A 93 -12.39 -3.19 5.32
N ARG A 94 -12.50 -4.51 5.51
CA ARG A 94 -12.39 -5.49 4.41
C ARG A 94 -13.49 -5.31 3.37
N SER A 95 -14.69 -4.89 3.78
CA SER A 95 -15.79 -4.62 2.87
C SER A 95 -15.50 -3.44 1.94
N LEU A 96 -15.03 -2.32 2.49
CA LEU A 96 -14.62 -1.16 1.67
C LEU A 96 -13.40 -1.48 0.81
N PHE A 97 -12.39 -2.16 1.38
CA PHE A 97 -11.20 -2.61 0.67
C PHE A 97 -11.55 -3.45 -0.56
N ARG A 98 -12.47 -4.42 -0.41
CA ARG A 98 -12.98 -5.22 -1.52
C ARG A 98 -13.69 -4.36 -2.56
N ALA A 99 -14.62 -3.50 -2.13
CA ALA A 99 -15.40 -2.67 -3.05
C ALA A 99 -14.54 -1.72 -3.90
N VAL A 100 -13.42 -1.25 -3.35
CA VAL A 100 -12.45 -0.40 -4.06
C VAL A 100 -11.51 -1.22 -4.95
N GLY A 101 -11.08 -2.40 -4.48
CA GLY A 101 -9.93 -3.12 -5.02
C GLY A 101 -10.22 -4.43 -5.77
N GLU A 102 -11.47 -4.90 -5.82
CA GLU A 102 -11.85 -6.19 -6.46
C GLU A 102 -11.39 -6.31 -7.92
N ASP A 103 -11.36 -5.17 -8.62
CA ASP A 103 -10.91 -5.09 -10.01
C ASP A 103 -9.39 -5.00 -10.18
N TRP A 104 -8.61 -4.84 -9.10
CA TRP A 104 -7.20 -4.42 -9.13
C TRP A 104 -6.24 -5.33 -8.34
N MET A 105 -6.62 -6.60 -8.14
CA MET A 105 -5.84 -7.60 -7.40
C MET A 105 -5.55 -7.24 -5.94
N TRP A 106 -6.39 -6.41 -5.33
CA TRP A 106 -6.30 -6.10 -3.91
C TRP A 106 -6.81 -7.26 -3.08
N VAL A 107 -5.86 -8.05 -2.55
CA VAL A 107 -6.16 -9.24 -1.75
C VAL A 107 -5.50 -9.24 -0.38
N SER A 108 -4.42 -8.48 -0.21
CA SER A 108 -3.53 -8.54 0.96
C SER A 108 -4.28 -8.35 2.29
N ARG A 109 -5.16 -7.36 2.39
CA ARG A 109 -5.95 -7.11 3.61
C ARG A 109 -7.12 -8.07 3.79
N LEU A 110 -7.54 -8.76 2.73
CA LEU A 110 -8.63 -9.74 2.78
C LEU A 110 -8.15 -11.08 3.35
N VAL A 111 -6.90 -11.46 3.07
CA VAL A 111 -6.32 -12.76 3.45
C VAL A 111 -5.46 -12.70 4.71
N MET A 112 -5.12 -11.49 5.15
CA MET A 112 -4.35 -11.26 6.37
C MET A 112 -5.12 -11.74 7.61
N GLU A 113 -4.47 -12.46 8.51
CA GLU A 113 -5.04 -12.89 9.79
C GLU A 113 -5.58 -11.70 10.60
N ASP A 114 -6.69 -11.91 11.30
CA ASP A 114 -7.43 -10.85 12.00
C ASP A 114 -6.56 -10.12 13.03
N GLN A 115 -5.70 -10.84 13.75
CA GLN A 115 -4.78 -10.22 14.72
C GLN A 115 -3.76 -9.31 14.04
N ALA A 116 -3.22 -9.72 12.89
CA ALA A 116 -2.24 -8.95 12.14
C ALA A 116 -2.89 -7.71 11.50
N LEU A 117 -4.11 -7.87 10.97
CA LEU A 117 -4.88 -6.76 10.44
C LEU A 117 -5.21 -5.76 11.54
N ALA A 118 -5.75 -6.21 12.67
CA ALA A 118 -6.07 -5.36 13.81
C ALA A 118 -4.83 -4.61 14.33
N ALA A 119 -3.67 -5.26 14.38
CA ALA A 119 -2.42 -4.61 14.78
C ALA A 119 -2.04 -3.45 13.85
N ILE A 120 -2.33 -3.53 12.55
CA ILE A 120 -2.09 -2.45 11.59
C ILE A 120 -3.16 -1.37 11.73
N LEU A 121 -4.45 -1.74 11.69
CA LEU A 121 -5.54 -0.76 11.67
C LEU A 121 -5.66 0.04 12.98
N HIS A 122 -5.10 -0.47 14.08
CA HIS A 122 -5.12 0.18 15.39
C HIS A 122 -3.76 0.77 15.78
N ASP A 123 -2.75 0.71 14.92
CA ASP A 123 -1.46 1.34 15.18
C ASP A 123 -1.64 2.87 15.18
N PRO A 124 -1.17 3.61 16.21
CA PRO A 124 -1.33 5.06 16.28
C PRO A 124 -0.57 5.83 15.17
N LEU A 125 0.36 5.18 14.47
CA LEU A 125 1.08 5.74 13.33
C LEU A 125 0.48 5.32 11.98
N VAL A 126 -0.60 4.54 11.97
CA VAL A 126 -1.38 4.25 10.77
C VAL A 126 -2.67 5.06 10.80
N GLU A 127 -2.90 5.86 9.76
CA GLU A 127 -4.11 6.66 9.61
C GLU A 127 -4.97 6.12 8.48
N ILE A 128 -6.24 5.85 8.77
CA ILE A 128 -7.22 5.37 7.80
C ILE A 128 -8.28 6.42 7.62
N TYR A 129 -8.63 6.68 6.36
CA TYR A 129 -9.62 7.65 5.97
C TYR A 129 -10.61 7.05 4.99
N VAL A 130 -11.86 7.50 5.10
CA VAL A 130 -12.94 7.15 4.18
C VAL A 130 -13.39 8.38 3.44
N LEU A 131 -13.44 8.27 2.12
CA LEU A 131 -14.14 9.23 1.28
C LEU A 131 -15.63 8.87 1.25
N LYS A 132 -16.50 9.84 1.55
CA LYS A 132 -17.95 9.71 1.47
C LYS A 132 -18.53 10.67 0.44
N ASP A 133 -19.61 10.23 -0.22
CA ASP A 133 -20.47 11.06 -1.07
C ASP A 133 -21.93 10.82 -0.64
N GLY A 134 -22.57 11.86 -0.09
CA GLY A 134 -23.94 11.73 0.45
C GLY A 134 -24.10 10.65 1.53
N GLY A 135 -23.05 10.38 2.31
CA GLY A 135 -23.03 9.36 3.37
C GLY A 135 -22.62 7.96 2.92
N ARG A 136 -22.61 7.67 1.61
CA ARG A 136 -22.07 6.41 1.06
C ARG A 136 -20.55 6.43 1.12
N GLN A 137 -19.91 5.37 1.62
CA GLN A 137 -18.46 5.20 1.54
C GLN A 137 -18.06 4.86 0.10
N ILE A 138 -17.17 5.65 -0.50
CA ILE A 138 -16.79 5.56 -1.91
C ILE A 138 -15.28 5.51 -2.14
N GLY A 139 -14.46 5.61 -1.09
CA GLY A 139 -13.02 5.53 -1.24
C GLY A 139 -12.29 5.25 0.06
N LEU A 140 -11.12 4.65 -0.09
CA LEU A 140 -10.22 4.26 0.98
C LEU A 140 -8.89 4.99 0.80
N LEU A 141 -8.38 5.53 1.90
CA LEU A 141 -7.04 6.07 2.01
C LEU A 141 -6.39 5.51 3.28
N GLU A 142 -5.22 4.91 3.14
CA GLU A 142 -4.41 4.41 4.25
C GLU A 142 -3.00 5.02 4.17
N LEU A 143 -2.61 5.71 5.23
CA LEU A 143 -1.29 6.34 5.38
C LEU A 143 -0.54 5.67 6.53
N ASP A 144 0.73 5.35 6.31
CA ASP A 144 1.59 4.71 7.31
C ASP A 144 2.80 5.60 7.62
N PHE A 145 2.93 5.97 8.88
CA PHE A 145 4.00 6.81 9.42
C PHE A 145 4.93 6.04 10.38
N ARG A 146 4.88 4.71 10.37
CA ARG A 146 5.70 3.88 11.28
C ARG A 146 7.19 3.95 10.98
N GLN A 147 7.56 4.34 9.77
CA GLN A 147 8.95 4.64 9.41
C GLN A 147 9.25 6.12 9.72
N ASP A 148 10.17 6.35 10.65
CA ASP A 148 10.60 7.70 11.03
C ASP A 148 10.99 8.55 9.82
N GLY A 149 10.39 9.74 9.74
CA GLY A 149 10.63 10.72 8.67
C GLY A 149 9.97 10.40 7.34
N GLU A 150 9.21 9.31 7.23
CA GLU A 150 8.53 8.92 6.01
C GLU A 150 7.01 8.77 6.21
N CYS A 151 6.27 8.95 5.13
CA CYS A 151 4.87 8.58 5.01
C CYS A 151 4.72 7.67 3.79
N GLU A 152 4.16 6.48 3.97
CA GLU A 152 3.74 5.61 2.86
C GLU A 152 2.24 5.77 2.62
N LEU A 153 1.84 6.02 1.38
CA LEU A 153 0.46 5.85 0.94
C LEU A 153 0.29 4.37 0.55
N VAL A 154 -0.23 3.60 1.51
CA VAL A 154 -0.31 2.13 1.43
C VAL A 154 -1.47 1.70 0.55
N PHE A 155 -2.65 2.28 0.77
CA PHE A 155 -3.83 2.06 -0.07
C PHE A 155 -4.48 3.37 -0.43
N PHE A 156 -4.82 3.49 -1.71
CA PHE A 156 -5.53 4.64 -2.25
C PHE A 156 -6.43 4.18 -3.38
N GLY A 157 -7.72 4.39 -3.22
CA GLY A 157 -8.66 4.06 -4.29
C GLY A 157 -10.07 4.56 -4.01
N ILE A 158 -10.85 4.57 -5.08
CA ILE A 158 -12.27 4.90 -5.06
C ILE A 158 -13.03 3.82 -5.81
N VAL A 159 -14.30 3.63 -5.45
CA VAL A 159 -15.18 2.69 -6.14
C VAL A 159 -15.34 3.08 -7.63
N ARG A 160 -15.58 2.06 -8.47
CA ARG A 160 -15.62 2.20 -9.93
C ARG A 160 -16.54 3.32 -10.44
N ASP A 161 -17.72 3.48 -9.83
CA ASP A 161 -18.71 4.48 -10.24
C ASP A 161 -18.33 5.93 -9.90
N ALA A 162 -17.30 6.15 -9.09
CA ALA A 162 -16.78 7.47 -8.70
C ALA A 162 -15.58 7.92 -9.57
N ILE A 163 -15.04 7.03 -10.40
CA ILE A 163 -13.90 7.33 -11.28
C ILE A 163 -14.29 8.38 -12.32
N GLY A 164 -13.37 9.32 -12.58
CA GLY A 164 -13.56 10.39 -13.58
C GLY A 164 -14.40 11.58 -13.12
N LYS A 165 -14.89 11.57 -11.87
CA LYS A 165 -15.78 12.62 -11.32
C LYS A 165 -15.10 13.59 -10.35
N GLY A 166 -13.77 13.55 -10.23
CA GLY A 166 -13.00 14.43 -9.33
C GLY A 166 -12.76 13.89 -7.91
N ALA A 167 -13.50 12.86 -7.48
CA ALA A 167 -13.37 12.21 -6.17
C ALA A 167 -11.94 11.80 -5.81
N GLY A 168 -11.22 11.16 -6.74
CA GLY A 168 -9.83 10.75 -6.50
C GLY A 168 -8.89 11.95 -6.28
N ARG A 169 -9.05 13.04 -7.04
CA ARG A 169 -8.25 14.26 -6.83
C ARG A 169 -8.53 14.86 -5.45
N PHE A 170 -9.80 14.94 -5.06
CA PHE A 170 -10.21 15.43 -3.74
C PHE A 170 -9.56 14.61 -2.61
N LEU A 171 -9.61 13.28 -2.68
CA LEU A 171 -8.98 12.39 -1.69
C LEU A 171 -7.45 12.52 -1.68
N MET A 172 -6.81 12.65 -2.83
CA MET A 172 -5.34 12.80 -2.90
C MET A 172 -4.86 14.13 -2.33
N ASN A 173 -5.61 15.22 -2.52
CA ASN A 173 -5.28 16.49 -1.88
C ASN A 173 -5.32 16.36 -0.35
N HIS A 174 -6.33 15.65 0.18
CA HIS A 174 -6.41 15.34 1.61
C HIS A 174 -5.21 14.51 2.06
N ALA A 175 -4.82 13.47 1.31
CA ALA A 175 -3.67 12.63 1.63
C ALA A 175 -2.36 13.45 1.71
N ILE A 176 -2.12 14.33 0.73
CA ILE A 176 -0.95 15.22 0.69
C ILE A 176 -0.96 16.16 1.90
N GLU A 177 -2.11 16.80 2.20
CA GLU A 177 -2.25 17.68 3.36
C GLU A 177 -1.93 16.95 4.66
N LYS A 178 -2.45 15.73 4.85
CA LYS A 178 -2.20 14.91 6.04
C LYS A 178 -0.76 14.46 6.16
N ALA A 179 -0.16 13.99 5.07
CA ALA A 179 1.23 13.56 5.06
C ALA A 179 2.17 14.70 5.47
N TRP A 180 2.04 15.87 4.84
CA TRP A 180 2.93 17.02 5.07
C TRP A 180 2.58 17.86 6.31
N ALA A 181 1.47 17.57 7.00
CA ALA A 181 1.21 18.12 8.33
C ALA A 181 2.14 17.53 9.40
N ARG A 182 2.82 16.42 9.11
CA ARG A 182 3.84 15.80 9.97
C ARG A 182 5.26 16.17 9.49
N PRO A 183 6.28 16.12 10.37
CA PRO A 183 7.65 16.44 10.00
C PRO A 183 8.33 15.27 9.24
N ILE A 184 7.83 14.98 8.04
CA ILE A 184 8.41 13.98 7.13
C ILE A 184 9.39 14.64 6.15
N SER A 185 10.34 13.87 5.64
CA SER A 185 11.20 14.25 4.52
C SER A 185 10.78 13.57 3.21
N ARG A 186 9.85 12.61 3.27
CA ARG A 186 9.45 11.80 2.13
C ARG A 186 8.02 11.29 2.26
N PHE A 187 7.23 11.53 1.23
CA PHE A 187 5.93 10.89 1.03
C PHE A 187 6.03 9.99 -0.20
N TRP A 188 5.75 8.69 -0.07
CA TRP A 188 6.00 7.73 -1.13
C TRP A 188 4.90 6.69 -1.27
N LEU A 189 4.89 6.03 -2.43
CA LEU A 189 3.99 4.93 -2.75
C LEU A 189 4.61 4.02 -3.80
N HIS A 190 3.98 2.89 -4.03
CA HIS A 190 4.25 2.05 -5.18
C HIS A 190 2.93 1.71 -5.89
N THR A 191 3.00 1.53 -7.19
CA THR A 191 1.87 1.12 -8.03
C THR A 191 2.36 0.14 -9.09
N CYS A 192 1.49 -0.69 -9.61
CA CYS A 192 1.86 -1.71 -10.58
C CYS A 192 0.87 -1.81 -11.73
N HIS A 193 1.21 -2.59 -12.76
CA HIS A 193 0.36 -2.72 -13.94
C HIS A 193 -0.91 -3.55 -13.72
N PHE A 194 -1.10 -4.14 -12.53
CA PHE A 194 -2.38 -4.72 -12.13
C PHE A 194 -3.35 -3.68 -11.56
N ASP A 195 -2.87 -2.51 -11.14
CA ASP A 195 -3.72 -1.38 -10.76
C ASP A 195 -4.41 -0.76 -11.99
N SER A 196 -5.25 0.24 -11.74
CA SER A 196 -5.85 1.04 -12.80
C SER A 196 -4.79 1.60 -13.76
N PRO A 197 -4.98 1.51 -15.09
CA PRO A 197 -4.10 2.17 -16.07
C PRO A 197 -3.99 3.69 -15.86
N ALA A 198 -4.94 4.29 -15.14
CA ALA A 198 -4.92 5.71 -14.79
C ALA A 198 -4.01 6.05 -13.59
N ALA A 199 -3.56 5.06 -12.79
CA ALA A 199 -2.87 5.26 -11.52
C ALA A 199 -1.53 5.98 -11.68
N LEU A 200 -0.60 5.45 -12.49
CA LEU A 200 0.72 6.08 -12.68
C LEU A 200 0.62 7.52 -13.24
N PRO A 201 -0.16 7.81 -14.30
CA PRO A 201 -0.39 9.19 -14.74
C PRO A 201 -1.04 10.07 -13.67
N PHE A 202 -1.93 9.52 -12.85
CA PHE A 202 -2.58 10.24 -11.76
C PHE A 202 -1.58 10.67 -10.68
N TYR A 203 -0.78 9.75 -10.14
CA TYR A 203 0.22 10.07 -9.12
C TYR A 203 1.24 11.10 -9.61
N ARG A 204 1.69 11.00 -10.86
CA ARG A 204 2.60 12.00 -11.45
C ARG A 204 2.00 13.39 -11.52
N ARG A 205 0.71 13.51 -11.90
CA ARG A 205 0.00 14.80 -11.90
C ARG A 205 -0.22 15.36 -10.49
N SER A 206 -0.25 14.50 -9.48
CA SER A 206 -0.35 14.88 -8.07
C SER A 206 0.98 15.31 -7.46
N GLY A 207 2.10 15.25 -8.21
CA GLY A 207 3.41 15.72 -7.79
C GLY A 207 4.41 14.63 -7.40
N PHE A 208 4.04 13.35 -7.54
CA PHE A 208 4.97 12.25 -7.30
C PHE A 208 5.93 12.02 -8.49
N ILE A 209 7.16 11.65 -8.19
CA ILE A 209 8.23 11.37 -9.16
C ILE A 209 8.63 9.90 -9.05
N PRO A 210 8.62 9.12 -10.16
CA PRO A 210 9.16 7.76 -10.17
C PRO A 210 10.65 7.74 -9.85
N TYR A 211 11.08 6.88 -8.93
CA TYR A 211 12.49 6.77 -8.53
C TYR A 211 13.04 5.34 -8.60
N ALA A 212 12.17 4.31 -8.64
CA ALA A 212 12.57 2.92 -8.79
C ALA A 212 11.57 2.10 -9.61
N LEU A 213 12.06 1.05 -10.24
CA LEU A 213 11.29 0.06 -10.98
C LEU A 213 11.73 -1.33 -10.54
N MET A 214 10.76 -2.20 -10.24
CA MET A 214 11.01 -3.54 -9.73
C MET A 214 10.06 -4.54 -10.37
N VAL A 215 10.36 -5.82 -10.20
CA VAL A 215 9.42 -6.90 -10.50
C VAL A 215 9.16 -7.65 -9.21
N GLU A 216 7.90 -7.79 -8.88
CA GLU A 216 7.42 -8.61 -7.77
C GLU A 216 6.81 -9.88 -8.34
N VAL A 217 7.13 -11.03 -7.74
CA VAL A 217 6.60 -12.33 -8.13
C VAL A 217 5.93 -12.96 -6.91
N PHE A 218 4.62 -13.17 -6.99
CA PHE A 218 3.79 -13.61 -5.87
C PHE A 218 2.80 -14.70 -6.31
N ASP A 219 2.22 -15.43 -5.35
CA ASP A 219 1.22 -16.47 -5.66
C ASP A 219 -0.05 -15.86 -6.24
N ASP A 220 -0.62 -16.46 -7.28
CA ASP A 220 -1.91 -16.01 -7.82
C ASP A 220 -3.01 -16.29 -6.77
N PRO A 221 -3.62 -15.27 -6.16
CA PRO A 221 -4.60 -15.46 -5.09
C PRO A 221 -5.84 -16.23 -5.56
N ARG A 222 -6.09 -16.27 -6.87
CA ARG A 222 -7.22 -16.99 -7.47
C ARG A 222 -6.99 -18.51 -7.51
N LEU A 223 -5.73 -18.95 -7.43
CA LEU A 223 -5.37 -20.37 -7.45
C LEU A 223 -5.29 -20.97 -6.04
N CYS A 224 -5.05 -20.17 -5.01
CA CYS A 224 -5.06 -20.59 -3.61
C CYS A 224 -6.40 -20.34 -2.89
N GLY A 225 -7.44 -19.91 -3.62
CA GLY A 225 -8.79 -19.69 -3.06
C GLY A 225 -8.94 -18.38 -2.27
N GLN A 226 -7.95 -17.50 -2.34
CA GLN A 226 -7.93 -16.20 -1.67
C GLN A 226 -8.69 -15.10 -2.43
N ALA A 227 -8.96 -15.31 -3.72
CA ALA A 227 -9.79 -14.44 -4.56
C ALA A 227 -10.68 -15.26 -5.51
N PRO A 228 -11.84 -14.72 -5.94
CA PRO A 228 -12.65 -15.33 -7.00
C PRO A 228 -11.86 -15.52 -8.30
N LYS A 229 -12.09 -16.62 -9.03
CA LYS A 229 -11.38 -16.89 -10.31
C LYS A 229 -11.59 -15.82 -11.38
N ASN A 230 -12.65 -15.03 -11.29
CA ASN A 230 -12.98 -13.93 -12.21
C ASN A 230 -12.49 -12.55 -11.72
N ALA A 231 -11.84 -12.46 -10.55
CA ALA A 231 -11.26 -11.22 -10.07
C ALA A 231 -10.14 -10.73 -11.01
N SER A 232 -10.02 -9.41 -11.15
CA SER A 232 -9.03 -8.75 -12.02
C SER A 232 -9.00 -9.34 -13.43
N PRO A 233 -10.09 -9.24 -14.22
CA PRO A 233 -10.24 -9.94 -15.50
C PRO A 233 -9.22 -9.53 -16.57
N HIS A 234 -8.52 -8.41 -16.39
CA HIS A 234 -7.40 -7.97 -17.24
C HIS A 234 -6.09 -8.73 -16.97
N VAL A 235 -5.99 -9.47 -15.85
CA VAL A 235 -4.83 -10.28 -15.49
C VAL A 235 -5.05 -11.73 -15.93
N PRO A 236 -4.23 -12.28 -16.84
CA PRO A 236 -4.37 -13.67 -17.28
C PRO A 236 -4.35 -14.66 -16.11
N LEU A 237 -5.24 -15.65 -16.13
CA LEU A 237 -5.23 -16.77 -15.18
C LEU A 237 -4.45 -17.94 -15.77
N LEU A 238 -3.28 -18.24 -15.20
CA LEU A 238 -2.39 -19.31 -15.66
C LEU A 238 -2.70 -20.65 -14.96
N ASP A 239 -3.93 -21.15 -15.11
CA ASP A 239 -4.39 -22.40 -14.49
C ASP A 239 -3.99 -23.62 -15.33
N ARG A 240 -2.88 -24.29 -14.97
CA ARG A 240 -2.39 -25.49 -15.65
C ARG A 240 -3.16 -26.78 -15.30
N SER A 241 -4.12 -26.74 -14.37
CA SER A 241 -4.96 -27.91 -14.06
C SER A 241 -5.99 -28.22 -15.17
N ARG A 242 -6.12 -27.33 -16.15
CA ARG A 242 -6.99 -27.47 -17.33
C ARG A 242 -6.25 -27.93 -18.59
N ALA A 243 -4.94 -28.19 -18.50
CA ALA A 243 -4.10 -28.64 -19.62
C ALA A 243 -3.91 -30.16 -19.61
#